data_AF-A0A0K6BXB2-F1
#
_entry.id   AF-A0A0K6BXB2-F1
#
_cell.length_a   1.000
_cell.length_b   1.000
_cell.length_c   1.000
_cell.angle_alpha   90.00
_cell.angle_beta   90.00
_cell.angle_gamma   90.00
#
_symmetry.space_group_name_H-M   'P 1'
#
loop_
_entity.id
_entity.type
_entity.pdbx_description
1 polymer ?
#
loop_
_entity_poly.entity_id
_entity_poly.type
_entity_poly.pdbx_seq_one_letter_code
_entity_poly.pdbx_strand_id
1 'polypeptide(L)'
;MKTITFFKRVLASAALVSVCGFACATNNGKQFIHNDTMEGGKLVCREIYAMNDAASGILNPVKMYKYSYDTDQQKTVKSTYAWNIFKNTWETESRTVISRYETETSVEYSVWNKEKGSFDLSKKYIYITDNNNQLIAQYAYKMNSRTNQWILEKDALTPIYENIYATTR
;
A
#
# COMPACT_ATOMS: atom_id res chain seq x y z
N MET A 1 -7.32 29.31 -31.87
CA MET A 1 -6.27 28.52 -31.19
C MET A 1 -6.12 29.07 -29.78
N LYS A 2 -6.45 28.29 -28.76
CA LYS A 2 -6.11 28.60 -27.36
C LYS A 2 -4.95 27.71 -26.99
N THR A 3 -3.80 28.32 -26.73
CA THR A 3 -2.55 27.65 -26.38
C THR A 3 -2.75 26.90 -25.07
N ILE A 4 -2.89 25.58 -25.15
CA ILE A 4 -2.87 24.69 -23.99
C ILE A 4 -1.39 24.55 -23.63
N THR A 5 -0.97 25.28 -22.61
CA THR A 5 0.41 25.28 -22.14
C THR A 5 0.75 23.91 -21.55
N PHE A 6 1.60 23.22 -22.28
CA PHE A 6 2.27 21.97 -21.97
C PHE A 6 3.10 22.04 -20.65
N PHE A 7 3.15 20.90 -19.93
CA PHE A 7 4.22 20.46 -19.03
C PHE A 7 4.46 21.17 -17.69
N LYS A 8 4.29 20.36 -16.61
CA LYS A 8 4.97 20.31 -15.29
C LYS A 8 3.88 19.90 -14.28
N ARG A 9 3.72 18.65 -13.91
CA ARG A 9 4.68 17.85 -13.15
C ARG A 9 4.31 16.39 -13.32
N VAL A 10 5.18 15.61 -13.95
CA VAL A 10 5.27 14.17 -13.67
C VAL A 10 5.81 14.08 -12.24
N LEU A 11 4.93 14.25 -11.25
CA LEU A 11 5.20 13.86 -9.87
C LEU A 11 5.04 12.33 -9.83
N ALA A 12 5.97 11.65 -10.51
CA ALA A 12 6.35 10.30 -10.19
C ALA A 12 7.11 10.37 -8.86
N SER A 13 6.37 10.66 -7.78
CA SER A 13 6.93 10.81 -6.45
C SER A 13 7.45 9.45 -5.98
N ALA A 14 8.76 9.41 -5.73
CA ALA A 14 9.55 8.32 -5.16
C ALA A 14 8.96 7.73 -3.86
N ALA A 15 7.91 8.34 -3.29
CA ALA A 15 7.08 7.79 -2.22
C ALA A 15 6.41 6.44 -2.58
N LEU A 16 6.31 6.07 -3.86
CA LEU A 16 5.84 4.74 -4.26
C LEU A 16 6.73 3.60 -3.74
N VAL A 17 8.02 3.85 -3.50
CA VAL A 17 8.94 2.78 -3.07
C VAL A 17 8.74 2.41 -1.60
N SER A 18 8.31 3.34 -0.73
CA SER A 18 8.17 3.03 0.69
C SER A 18 6.83 2.38 1.07
N VAL A 19 5.72 2.66 0.36
CA VAL A 19 4.42 2.04 0.67
C VAL A 19 4.29 0.64 0.05
N CYS A 20 4.98 0.38 -1.06
CA CYS A 20 5.06 -0.96 -1.66
C CYS A 20 6.16 -1.85 -1.04
N GLY A 21 7.03 -1.25 -0.23
CA GLY A 21 8.21 -1.87 0.37
C GLY A 21 8.03 -2.31 1.82
N PHE A 22 6.94 -3.01 2.17
CA PHE A 22 7.00 -3.92 3.32
C PHE A 22 7.76 -5.18 2.89
N ALA A 23 9.08 -5.05 2.72
CA ALA A 23 9.95 -6.16 3.01
C ALA A 23 10.02 -6.23 4.54
N CYS A 24 9.07 -6.92 5.17
CA CYS A 24 9.34 -7.41 6.51
C CYS A 24 10.49 -8.41 6.34
N ALA A 25 11.70 -8.00 6.74
CA ALA A 25 12.70 -8.98 7.14
C ALA A 25 12.05 -9.74 8.30
N THR A 26 11.53 -10.92 8.01
CA THR A 26 10.94 -11.74 9.04
C THR A 26 12.09 -12.27 9.87
N ASN A 27 12.21 -11.85 11.14
CA ASN A 27 13.19 -12.38 12.10
C ASN A 27 12.98 -13.89 12.42
N ASN A 28 12.16 -14.59 11.63
CA ASN A 28 11.79 -15.99 11.79
C ASN A 28 12.63 -16.94 10.89
N GLY A 29 13.67 -16.43 10.21
CA GLY A 29 14.56 -17.22 9.38
C GLY A 29 13.98 -17.71 8.04
N LYS A 30 12.77 -17.28 7.65
CA LYS A 30 12.19 -17.63 6.35
C LYS A 30 12.72 -16.73 5.25
N GLN A 31 13.16 -17.34 4.15
CA GLN A 31 13.59 -16.65 2.94
C GLN A 31 12.47 -16.64 1.90
N PHE A 32 12.25 -15.49 1.28
CA PHE A 32 11.30 -15.31 0.19
C PHE A 32 12.00 -14.71 -1.03
N ILE A 33 11.57 -15.12 -2.21
CA ILE A 33 11.98 -14.56 -3.51
C ILE A 33 10.74 -13.99 -4.18
N HIS A 34 10.89 -12.96 -5.02
CA HIS A 34 9.78 -12.41 -5.77
C HIS A 34 10.09 -12.34 -7.27
N ASN A 35 9.03 -12.38 -8.07
CA ASN A 35 9.08 -12.13 -9.50
C ASN A 35 8.11 -10.99 -9.85
N ASP A 36 8.60 -10.02 -10.62
CA ASP A 36 7.86 -8.81 -10.98
C ASP A 36 7.46 -8.86 -12.46
N THR A 37 6.20 -8.53 -12.74
CA THR A 37 5.69 -8.31 -14.09
C THR A 37 5.47 -6.83 -14.31
N MET A 38 6.08 -6.30 -15.36
CA MET A 38 6.04 -4.87 -15.72
C MET A 38 5.23 -4.68 -16.99
N GLU A 39 4.37 -3.65 -17.02
CA GLU A 39 3.66 -3.21 -18.22
C GLU A 39 3.73 -1.69 -18.33
N GLY A 40 4.14 -1.16 -19.49
CA GLY A 40 4.26 0.29 -19.70
C GLY A 40 5.14 1.00 -18.67
N GLY A 41 6.20 0.33 -18.17
CA GLY A 41 7.08 0.86 -17.14
C GLY A 41 6.51 0.85 -15.71
N LYS A 42 5.33 0.27 -15.49
CA LYS A 42 4.70 0.14 -14.17
C LYS A 42 4.66 -1.33 -13.72
N LEU A 43 4.84 -1.55 -12.42
CA LEU A 43 4.69 -2.88 -11.80
C LEU A 43 3.21 -3.25 -11.75
N VAL A 44 2.78 -4.27 -12.50
CA VAL A 44 1.36 -4.69 -12.52
C VAL A 44 1.12 -5.96 -11.71
N CYS A 45 2.13 -6.81 -11.55
CA CYS A 45 2.06 -8.02 -10.74
C CYS A 45 3.38 -8.26 -10.01
N ARG A 46 3.30 -8.70 -8.76
CA ARG A 46 4.42 -9.25 -8.00
C ARG A 46 4.00 -10.57 -7.38
N GLU A 47 4.65 -11.66 -7.75
CA GLU A 47 4.49 -12.96 -7.11
C GLU A 47 5.61 -13.19 -6.10
N ILE A 48 5.28 -13.77 -4.95
CA ILE A 48 6.18 -14.08 -3.85
C ILE A 48 6.22 -15.59 -3.67
N TYR A 49 7.42 -16.14 -3.58
CA TYR A 49 7.68 -17.56 -3.42
C TYR A 49 8.55 -17.84 -2.21
N ALA A 50 8.41 -19.04 -1.66
CA ALA A 50 9.29 -19.59 -0.65
C ALA A 50 9.88 -20.92 -1.15
N MET A 51 11.13 -21.19 -0.78
CA MET A 51 11.71 -22.52 -0.94
C MET A 51 11.34 -23.33 0.30
N ASN A 52 10.34 -24.20 0.19
CA ASN A 52 9.88 -25.03 1.32
C ASN A 52 10.63 -26.36 1.43
N ASP A 53 11.23 -26.82 0.33
CA ASP A 53 12.05 -28.02 0.29
C ASP A 53 13.29 -27.78 -0.57
N ALA A 54 14.44 -27.70 0.10
CA ALA A 54 15.74 -27.47 -0.55
C ALA A 54 16.18 -28.64 -1.44
N ALA A 55 15.69 -29.87 -1.19
CA ALA A 55 16.05 -31.03 -2.01
C ALA A 55 15.39 -30.98 -3.39
N SER A 56 14.15 -30.48 -3.47
CA SER A 56 13.44 -30.31 -4.73
C SER A 56 13.94 -29.12 -5.57
N GLY A 57 14.47 -28.08 -4.91
CA GLY A 57 14.81 -26.81 -5.54
C GLY A 57 13.61 -26.00 -6.05
N ILE A 58 12.38 -26.44 -5.76
CA ILE A 58 11.15 -25.82 -6.26
C ILE A 58 10.78 -24.60 -5.41
N LEU A 59 10.40 -23.51 -6.09
CA LEU A 59 9.84 -22.32 -5.47
C LEU A 59 8.33 -22.43 -5.40
N ASN A 60 7.78 -22.47 -4.19
CA ASN A 60 6.34 -22.57 -3.96
C ASN A 60 5.71 -21.18 -3.86
N PRO A 61 4.58 -20.92 -4.56
CA PRO A 61 3.87 -19.65 -4.45
C PRO A 61 3.33 -19.43 -3.04
N VAL A 62 3.40 -18.18 -2.56
CA VAL A 62 2.97 -17.77 -1.21
C VAL A 62 1.99 -16.60 -1.29
N LYS A 63 2.38 -15.53 -2.00
CA LYS A 63 1.55 -14.33 -2.19
C LYS A 63 1.60 -13.86 -3.63
N MET A 64 0.55 -13.20 -4.06
CA MET A 64 0.54 -12.43 -5.30
C MET A 64 -0.07 -11.06 -5.03
N TYR A 65 0.55 -10.02 -5.58
CA TYR A 65 0.05 -8.65 -5.54
C TYR A 65 -0.25 -8.20 -6.97
N LYS A 66 -1.47 -7.74 -7.22
CA LYS A 66 -1.84 -7.10 -8.49
C LYS A 66 -2.10 -5.61 -8.29
N TYR A 67 -1.54 -4.79 -9.17
CA TYR A 67 -1.62 -3.34 -9.09
C TYR A 67 -2.45 -2.80 -10.25
N SER A 68 -3.41 -1.94 -9.93
CA SER A 68 -4.20 -1.18 -10.89
C SER A 68 -3.96 0.31 -10.66
N TYR A 69 -3.77 1.05 -11.74
CA TYR A 69 -3.42 2.47 -11.72
C TYR A 69 -4.48 3.29 -12.44
N ASP A 70 -5.15 4.18 -11.73
CA ASP A 70 -6.02 5.20 -12.29
C ASP A 70 -5.29 6.54 -12.16
N THR A 71 -4.77 7.04 -13.28
CA THR A 71 -3.96 8.26 -13.29
C THR A 71 -4.84 9.51 -13.23
N ASP A 72 -6.04 9.45 -13.80
CA ASP A 72 -6.98 10.58 -13.81
C ASP A 72 -7.51 10.86 -12.41
N GLN A 73 -7.78 9.80 -11.63
CA GLN A 73 -8.21 9.90 -10.24
C GLN A 73 -7.05 9.87 -9.23
N GLN A 74 -5.79 9.86 -9.69
CA GLN A 74 -4.60 9.83 -8.83
C GLN A 74 -4.64 8.68 -7.79
N LYS A 75 -5.10 7.50 -8.23
CA LYS A 75 -5.44 6.36 -7.37
C LYS A 75 -4.70 5.10 -7.81
N THR A 76 -4.22 4.35 -6.83
CA THR A 76 -3.62 3.03 -7.02
C THR A 76 -4.35 2.00 -6.16
N VAL A 77 -4.68 0.86 -6.74
CA VAL A 77 -5.30 -0.27 -6.02
C VAL A 77 -4.35 -1.46 -6.07
N LYS A 78 -3.95 -1.94 -4.90
CA LYS A 78 -3.21 -3.20 -4.73
C LYS A 78 -4.18 -4.27 -4.23
N SER A 79 -4.39 -5.32 -5.00
CA SER A 79 -5.12 -6.52 -4.55
C SER A 79 -4.12 -7.61 -4.17
N THR A 80 -4.33 -8.22 -3.00
CA THR A 80 -3.46 -9.27 -2.46
C THR A 80 -4.17 -10.60 -2.49
N TYR A 81 -3.45 -11.63 -2.93
CA TYR A 81 -3.90 -13.01 -2.97
C TYR A 81 -2.95 -13.90 -2.17
N ALA A 82 -3.51 -14.90 -1.50
CA ALA A 82 -2.79 -15.95 -0.80
C ALA A 82 -2.90 -17.25 -1.57
N TRP A 83 -1.81 -18.03 -1.65
CA TRP A 83 -1.86 -19.35 -2.25
C TRP A 83 -2.57 -20.34 -1.32
N ASN A 84 -3.65 -20.97 -1.79
CA ASN A 84 -4.31 -22.06 -1.08
C ASN A 84 -3.68 -23.39 -1.53
N ILE A 85 -2.86 -23.98 -0.67
CA ILE A 85 -2.16 -25.25 -0.95
C ILE A 85 -3.11 -26.45 -1.12
N PHE A 86 -4.29 -26.43 -0.51
CA PHE A 86 -5.24 -27.53 -0.59
C PHE A 86 -6.03 -27.52 -1.89
N LYS A 87 -6.35 -26.33 -2.40
CA LYS A 87 -7.07 -26.14 -3.67
C LYS A 87 -6.16 -25.89 -4.86
N ASN A 88 -4.86 -25.70 -4.62
CA ASN A 88 -3.87 -25.33 -5.61
C ASN A 88 -4.28 -24.09 -6.45
N THR A 89 -4.81 -23.06 -5.76
CA THR A 89 -5.36 -21.84 -6.39
C THR A 89 -5.07 -20.59 -5.55
N TRP A 90 -5.06 -19.43 -6.21
CA TRP A 90 -5.00 -18.12 -5.53
C TRP A 90 -6.36 -17.76 -4.92
N GLU A 91 -6.38 -17.39 -3.64
CA GLU A 91 -7.55 -16.86 -2.96
C GLU A 91 -7.36 -15.39 -2.59
N THR A 92 -8.40 -14.59 -2.77
CA THR A 92 -8.43 -13.18 -2.37
C THR A 92 -8.21 -13.05 -0.86
N GLU A 93 -7.30 -12.15 -0.47
CA GLU A 93 -6.98 -11.91 0.95
C GLU A 93 -7.30 -10.48 1.38
N SER A 94 -6.85 -9.48 0.61
CA SER A 94 -6.99 -8.08 1.00
C SER A 94 -6.90 -7.13 -0.19
N ARG A 95 -7.28 -5.89 0.06
CA ARG A 95 -7.17 -4.79 -0.89
C ARG A 95 -6.66 -3.54 -0.18
N THR A 96 -5.67 -2.90 -0.77
CA THR A 96 -5.16 -1.59 -0.37
C THR A 96 -5.48 -0.58 -1.46
N VAL A 97 -6.12 0.52 -1.09
CA VAL A 97 -6.40 1.66 -1.97
C VAL A 97 -5.55 2.84 -1.51
N ILE A 98 -4.77 3.40 -2.43
CA ILE A 98 -3.91 4.55 -2.20
C ILE A 98 -4.45 5.69 -3.06
N SER A 99 -4.90 6.77 -2.42
CA SER A 99 -5.43 7.96 -3.09
C SER A 99 -4.54 9.16 -2.75
N ARG A 100 -4.24 10.00 -3.75
CA ARG A 100 -3.36 11.17 -3.59
C ARG A 100 -4.09 12.48 -3.83
N TYR A 101 -3.85 13.43 -2.95
CA TYR A 101 -4.41 14.78 -2.97
C TYR A 101 -3.30 15.79 -2.70
N GLU A 102 -2.49 16.06 -3.72
CA GLU A 102 -1.31 16.95 -3.66
C GLU A 102 -0.36 16.64 -2.49
N THR A 103 -0.57 17.26 -1.33
CA THR A 103 0.19 17.11 -0.07
C THR A 103 -0.33 16.01 0.84
N GLU A 104 -1.50 15.43 0.58
CA GLU A 104 -2.07 14.33 1.35
C GLU A 104 -2.03 13.00 0.57
N THR A 105 -1.65 11.93 1.26
CA THR A 105 -1.83 10.55 0.77
C THR A 105 -2.70 9.78 1.75
N SER A 106 -3.82 9.25 1.26
CA SER A 106 -4.76 8.42 2.01
C SER A 106 -4.62 6.95 1.60
N VAL A 107 -4.42 6.07 2.56
CA VAL A 107 -4.25 4.61 2.34
C VAL A 107 -5.31 3.86 3.12
N GLU A 108 -6.22 3.17 2.42
CA GLU A 108 -7.26 2.35 3.03
C GLU A 108 -6.97 0.88 2.79
N TYR A 109 -6.96 0.09 3.86
CA TYR A 109 -6.74 -1.34 3.85
C TYR A 109 -8.02 -2.07 4.25
N SER A 110 -8.42 -3.01 3.40
CA SER A 110 -9.61 -3.84 3.59
C SER A 110 -9.24 -5.32 3.53
N VAL A 111 -9.91 -6.12 4.36
CA VAL A 111 -9.72 -7.57 4.43
C VAL A 111 -10.86 -8.26 3.70
N TRP A 112 -10.57 -9.30 2.94
CA TRP A 112 -11.58 -10.09 2.26
C TRP A 112 -12.38 -10.92 3.27
N ASN A 113 -13.70 -10.71 3.29
CA ASN A 113 -14.63 -11.52 4.05
C ASN A 113 -15.18 -12.62 3.14
N LYS A 114 -14.71 -13.86 3.35
CA LYS A 114 -15.09 -15.02 2.52
C LYS A 114 -16.58 -15.34 2.63
N GLU A 115 -17.20 -15.11 3.79
CA GLU A 115 -18.62 -15.41 4.02
C GLU A 115 -19.53 -14.38 3.33
N LYS A 116 -19.15 -13.10 3.37
CA LYS A 116 -19.92 -12.03 2.71
C LYS A 116 -19.63 -11.89 1.21
N GLY A 117 -18.49 -12.41 0.75
CA GLY A 117 -18.02 -12.17 -0.62
C GLY A 117 -17.68 -10.70 -0.90
N SER A 118 -17.24 -9.97 0.13
CA SER A 118 -16.94 -8.53 0.05
C SER A 118 -15.70 -8.15 0.87
N PHE A 119 -15.19 -6.94 0.64
CA PHE A 119 -14.11 -6.39 1.45
C PHE A 119 -14.66 -5.62 2.65
N ASP A 120 -14.22 -5.97 3.86
CA ASP A 120 -14.49 -5.22 5.08
C ASP A 120 -13.33 -4.24 5.36
N LEU A 121 -13.63 -2.95 5.54
CA LEU A 121 -12.63 -1.94 5.91
C LEU A 121 -11.98 -2.30 7.26
N SER A 122 -10.66 -2.14 7.35
CA SER A 122 -9.89 -2.57 8.53
C SER A 122 -8.98 -1.48 9.09
N LYS A 123 -8.12 -0.92 8.24
CA LYS A 123 -7.15 0.11 8.63
C LYS A 123 -7.17 1.27 7.64
N LYS A 124 -6.88 2.47 8.13
CA LYS A 124 -6.67 3.66 7.30
C LYS A 124 -5.44 4.41 7.78
N TYR A 125 -4.66 4.92 6.85
CA TYR A 125 -3.48 5.72 7.13
C TYR A 125 -3.56 7.01 6.32
N ILE A 126 -3.19 8.12 6.94
CA ILE A 126 -3.10 9.42 6.28
C ILE A 126 -1.70 9.95 6.48
N TYR A 127 -1.07 10.37 5.40
CA TYR A 127 0.24 11.00 5.41
C TYR A 127 0.12 12.39 4.83
N ILE A 128 0.56 13.39 5.57
CA ILE A 128 0.56 14.79 5.14
C ILE A 128 2.01 15.22 4.97
N THR A 129 2.33 15.76 3.80
CA THR A 129 3.66 16.29 3.47
C THR A 129 3.60 17.78 3.19
N ASP A 130 4.75 18.44 3.19
CA ASP A 130 4.87 19.77 2.60
C ASP A 130 5.04 19.71 1.07
N ASN A 131 5.20 20.88 0.46
CA ASN A 131 5.42 21.01 -0.98
C ASN A 131 6.76 20.45 -1.47
N ASN A 132 7.69 20.16 -0.56
CA ASN A 132 8.98 19.53 -0.83
C ASN A 132 8.94 18.01 -0.55
N ASN A 133 7.75 17.45 -0.31
CA ASN A 133 7.52 16.03 -0.01
C ASN A 133 8.19 15.59 1.31
N GLN A 134 8.41 16.51 2.25
CA GLN A 134 8.83 16.20 3.62
C GLN A 134 7.60 15.87 4.46
N LEU A 135 7.65 14.76 5.21
CA LEU A 135 6.54 14.34 6.08
C LEU A 135 6.32 15.36 7.21
N ILE A 136 5.09 15.85 7.34
CA ILE A 136 4.62 16.73 8.40
C ILE A 136 3.93 15.90 9.49
N ALA A 137 2.94 15.12 9.08
CA ALA A 137 2.06 14.40 9.99
C ALA A 137 1.70 13.02 9.45
N GLN A 138 1.48 12.08 10.37
CA GLN A 138 0.95 10.76 10.05
C GLN A 138 -0.16 10.36 11.03
N TYR A 139 -1.22 9.79 10.48
CA TYR A 139 -2.36 9.29 11.23
C TYR A 139 -2.60 7.83 10.89
N ALA A 140 -2.97 7.02 11.89
CA ALA A 140 -3.41 5.66 11.72
C ALA A 140 -4.75 5.45 12.41
N TYR A 141 -5.67 4.82 11.70
CA TYR A 141 -7.01 4.52 12.16
C TYR A 141 -7.33 3.04 12.03
N LYS A 142 -8.22 2.56 12.89
CA LYS A 142 -8.81 1.22 12.85
C LYS A 142 -10.32 1.34 12.68
N MET A 143 -10.90 0.53 11.80
CA MET A 143 -12.35 0.50 11.62
C MET A 143 -12.99 -0.19 12.83
N ASN A 144 -13.97 0.47 13.46
CA ASN A 144 -14.87 -0.17 14.41
C ASN A 144 -16.01 -0.83 13.62
N SER A 145 -15.98 -2.16 13.53
CA SER A 145 -16.99 -2.92 12.79
C SER A 145 -18.40 -2.84 13.40
N ARG A 146 -18.55 -2.43 14.67
CA ARG A 146 -19.86 -2.30 15.32
C ARG A 146 -20.53 -0.97 15.01
N THR A 147 -19.75 0.11 14.97
CA THR A 147 -20.27 1.48 14.75
C THR A 147 -20.05 1.99 13.33
N ASN A 148 -19.28 1.28 12.51
CA ASN A 148 -18.86 1.69 11.17
C ASN A 148 -18.14 3.06 11.16
N GLN A 149 -17.30 3.28 12.17
CA GLN A 149 -16.54 4.53 12.35
C GLN A 149 -15.05 4.24 12.53
N TRP A 150 -14.22 5.17 12.05
CA TRP A 150 -12.77 5.12 12.25
C TRP A 150 -12.40 5.55 13.66
N ILE A 151 -11.63 4.71 14.36
CA ILE A 151 -11.01 5.02 15.64
C ILE A 151 -9.55 5.41 15.37
N LEU A 152 -9.13 6.58 15.85
CA LEU A 152 -7.74 7.01 15.80
C LEU A 152 -6.89 6.13 16.74
N GLU A 153 -5.81 5.56 16.23
CA GLU A 153 -4.87 4.73 17.01
C GLU A 153 -3.47 5.33 17.11
N LYS A 154 -3.12 6.23 16.19
CA LYS A 154 -1.87 7.00 16.24
C LYS A 154 -2.05 8.32 15.51
N ASP A 155 -1.55 9.38 16.12
CA ASP A 155 -1.26 10.66 15.51
C ASP A 155 0.17 11.07 15.90
N ALA A 156 0.96 11.51 14.94
CA ALA A 156 2.31 12.00 15.21
C ALA A 156 2.70 13.09 14.21
N LEU A 157 3.31 14.16 14.73
CA LEU A 157 4.03 15.14 13.94
C LEU A 157 5.49 14.73 13.83
N THR A 158 6.19 15.20 12.79
CA THR A 158 7.64 15.04 12.72
C THR A 158 8.35 16.09 13.57
N PRO A 159 9.53 15.78 14.15
CA PRO A 159 10.20 16.66 15.12
C PRO A 159 10.45 18.10 14.64
N ILE A 160 10.72 18.27 13.34
CA ILE A 160 10.92 19.60 12.73
C ILE A 160 9.66 20.45 12.88
N TYR A 161 8.48 19.85 12.70
CA TYR A 161 7.20 20.54 12.80
C TYR A 161 6.68 20.61 14.24
N GLU A 162 6.98 19.64 15.10
CA GLU A 162 6.70 19.74 16.55
C GLU A 162 7.29 21.04 17.14
N ASN A 163 8.52 21.38 16.78
CA ASN A 163 9.22 22.57 17.26
C ASN A 163 8.60 23.89 16.76
N ILE A 164 8.08 23.91 15.52
CA ILE A 164 7.44 25.10 14.92
C ILE A 164 6.12 25.40 15.61
N TYR A 165 5.30 24.38 15.89
CA TYR A 165 4.02 24.54 16.57
C TYR A 165 4.16 24.77 18.08
N ALA A 166 5.27 24.33 18.69
CA ALA A 166 5.57 24.62 20.10
C ALA A 166 6.01 26.07 20.34
N THR A 167 6.60 26.74 19.35
CA THR A 167 7.10 28.14 19.46
C THR A 167 6.05 29.20 19.10
N THR A 168 4.86 28.78 18.66
CA THR A 168 3.73 29.68 18.31
C THR A 168 2.60 29.68 19.35
N ARG A 169 2.80 29.02 20.51
CA ARG A 169 1.93 29.13 21.71
C ARG A 169 2.57 30.03 22.75
#